data_AF-A0A2P4SSW0-F1
#
_entry.id   AF-A0A2P4SSW0-F1
#
_cell.length_a   1.000
_cell.length_b   1.000
_cell.length_c   1.000
_cell.angle_alpha   90.00
_cell.angle_beta   90.00
_cell.angle_gamma   90.00
#
_symmetry.space_group_name_H-M   'P 1'
#
loop_
_entity.id
_entity.type
_entity.pdbx_description
1 polymer ?
#
loop_
_entity_poly.entity_id
_entity_poly.type
_entity_poly.pdbx_seq_one_letter_code
_entity_poly.pdbx_strand_id
1 'polypeptide(L)'
;MEVINVSGYVAEEKLAIAERYLVPQARVLCGLDENKAKITPDVLTVLIKQYCRESGVRNLQKQVEKVLRKSAYKIVSGEAETVQVTPENLQDFVGKPIFTVDRMYETTPPGVVMGLAWTALGGSTLFVETSLKRPKDKEGKDGSLEVTGQLGDVMKESAKIAYTFARAFLMQKEPDNDFLMSSHIHLHVPEGATPKDGPSAGCTIVTALLSLAMNCPVRQNVAMTGEVSLTGKILPVGGIKEKTIAAKRAGVTCIILPSENKKDYYDLAGFITEGLEVHFVEHYKEVFDIAFSKQDSAAG
;
A
#
# COMPACT_ATOMS: atom_id res chain seq x y z
N MET A 1 -9.37 -29.66 -13.03
CA MET A 1 -9.27 -28.37 -13.73
C MET A 1 -8.09 -27.65 -13.08
N GLU A 2 -7.00 -27.43 -13.80
CA GLU A 2 -5.81 -26.77 -13.25
C GLU A 2 -6.06 -25.26 -13.23
N VAL A 3 -5.82 -24.62 -12.07
CA VAL A 3 -6.04 -23.18 -11.89
C VAL A 3 -4.71 -22.47 -12.11
N ILE A 4 -4.61 -21.65 -13.16
CA ILE A 4 -3.44 -20.83 -13.45
C ILE A 4 -3.71 -19.40 -12.96
N ASN A 5 -2.89 -18.91 -12.02
CA ASN A 5 -2.99 -17.56 -11.50
C ASN A 5 -2.22 -16.56 -12.39
N VAL A 6 -2.91 -15.51 -12.84
CA VAL A 6 -2.29 -14.40 -13.58
C VAL A 6 -2.19 -13.19 -12.65
N SER A 7 -0.97 -12.77 -12.35
CA SER A 7 -0.69 -11.63 -11.47
C SER A 7 -0.98 -10.29 -12.16
N GLY A 8 -1.12 -9.23 -11.36
CA GLY A 8 -1.19 -7.86 -11.87
C GLY A 8 0.14 -7.36 -12.47
N TYR A 9 0.09 -6.15 -13.02
CA TYR A 9 1.21 -5.48 -13.69
C TYR A 9 1.75 -4.29 -12.87
N VAL A 10 3.06 -4.09 -12.89
CA VAL A 10 3.70 -2.85 -12.38
C VAL A 10 3.56 -1.69 -13.37
N ALA A 11 3.90 -0.47 -12.95
CA ALA A 11 3.74 0.73 -13.77
C ALA A 11 4.49 0.63 -15.11
N GLU A 12 5.69 0.07 -15.09
CA GLU A 12 6.57 -0.14 -16.25
C GLU A 12 5.97 -1.17 -17.22
N GLU A 13 5.43 -2.27 -16.70
CA GLU A 13 4.73 -3.28 -17.50
C GLU A 13 3.45 -2.69 -18.12
N LYS A 14 2.68 -1.90 -17.37
CA LYS A 14 1.49 -1.23 -17.89
C LYS A 14 1.82 -0.23 -18.99
N LEU A 15 2.93 0.51 -18.85
CA LEU A 15 3.42 1.42 -19.88
C LEU A 15 3.75 0.63 -21.16
N ALA A 16 4.52 -0.44 -21.04
CA ALA A 16 4.86 -1.29 -22.18
C ALA A 16 3.62 -1.93 -22.84
N ILE A 17 2.64 -2.36 -22.05
CA ILE A 17 1.36 -2.89 -22.56
C ILE A 17 0.57 -1.80 -23.29
N ALA A 18 0.53 -0.59 -22.75
CA ALA A 18 -0.17 0.53 -23.35
C ALA A 18 0.42 0.92 -24.70
N GLU A 19 1.75 1.04 -24.77
CA GLU A 19 2.47 1.38 -26.01
C GLU A 19 2.33 0.30 -27.08
N ARG A 20 2.53 -0.97 -26.72
CA ARG A 20 2.56 -2.08 -27.69
C ARG A 20 1.17 -2.51 -28.15
N TYR A 21 0.16 -2.40 -27.28
CA TYR A 21 -1.15 -3.00 -27.53
C TYR A 21 -2.31 -2.02 -27.42
N LEU A 22 -2.45 -1.31 -26.29
CA LEU A 22 -3.68 -0.53 -26.04
C LEU A 22 -3.82 0.68 -26.97
N VAL A 23 -2.75 1.45 -27.16
CA VAL A 23 -2.75 2.62 -28.05
C VAL A 23 -3.00 2.23 -29.51
N PRO A 24 -2.28 1.23 -30.08
CA PRO A 24 -2.57 0.77 -31.44
C PRO A 24 -4.02 0.26 -31.62
N GLN A 25 -4.53 -0.55 -30.68
CA GLN A 25 -5.90 -1.07 -30.77
C GLN A 25 -6.96 0.03 -30.70
N ALA A 26 -6.80 0.97 -29.77
CA ALA A 26 -7.73 2.09 -29.62
C ALA A 26 -7.69 3.06 -30.81
N ARG A 27 -6.52 3.23 -31.46
CA ARG A 27 -6.40 4.01 -32.70
C ARG A 27 -7.22 3.40 -33.83
N VAL A 28 -7.09 2.09 -34.04
CA VAL A 28 -7.88 1.35 -35.04
C VAL A 28 -9.37 1.49 -34.78
N LEU A 29 -9.81 1.32 -33.52
CA LEU A 29 -11.21 1.47 -33.13
C LEU A 29 -11.77 2.89 -33.38
N CYS A 30 -10.94 3.93 -33.22
CA CYS A 30 -11.34 5.32 -33.43
C CYS A 30 -11.14 5.80 -34.89
N GLY A 31 -10.63 4.96 -35.78
CA GLY A 31 -10.31 5.34 -37.16
C GLY A 31 -9.21 6.40 -37.27
N LEU A 32 -8.28 6.43 -36.31
CA LEU A 32 -7.17 7.37 -36.28
C LEU A 32 -5.87 6.69 -36.72
N ASP A 33 -5.06 7.43 -37.48
CA ASP A 33 -3.67 7.07 -37.75
C ASP A 33 -2.72 7.68 -36.71
N GLU A 34 -1.46 7.25 -36.73
CA GLU A 34 -0.42 7.70 -35.81
C GLU A 34 0.00 9.16 -36.00
N ASN A 35 -0.27 9.74 -37.18
CA ASN A 35 0.06 11.12 -37.49
C ASN A 35 -0.99 12.10 -36.95
N LYS A 36 -2.25 11.67 -36.91
CA LYS A 36 -3.40 12.45 -36.44
C LYS A 36 -3.48 12.57 -34.92
N ALA A 37 -3.11 11.53 -34.18
CA ALA A 37 -3.15 11.55 -32.72
C ALA A 37 -1.92 10.89 -32.07
N LYS A 38 -1.11 11.70 -31.39
CA LYS A 38 0.10 11.25 -30.67
C LYS A 38 -0.11 11.28 -29.16
N ILE A 39 0.21 10.16 -28.52
CA ILE A 39 0.24 10.00 -27.07
C ILE A 39 1.68 9.63 -26.72
N THR A 40 2.36 10.44 -25.91
CA THR A 40 3.74 10.19 -25.49
C THR A 40 3.79 9.23 -24.29
N PRO A 41 4.93 8.57 -24.05
CA PRO A 41 5.13 7.74 -22.85
C PRO A 41 4.89 8.49 -21.54
N ASP A 42 5.21 9.79 -21.50
CA ASP A 42 4.97 10.64 -20.33
C ASP A 42 3.48 10.78 -20.01
N VAL A 43 2.64 10.94 -21.03
CA VAL A 43 1.17 10.99 -20.87
C VAL A 43 0.63 9.67 -20.35
N LEU A 44 1.12 8.55 -20.89
CA LEU A 44 0.73 7.23 -20.40
C LEU A 44 1.13 7.04 -18.93
N THR A 45 2.32 7.51 -18.55
CA THR A 45 2.79 7.47 -17.17
C THR A 45 1.88 8.29 -16.24
N VAL A 46 1.45 9.48 -16.67
CA VAL A 46 0.50 10.31 -15.92
C VAL A 46 -0.87 9.63 -15.82
N LEU A 47 -1.38 9.04 -16.91
CA LEU A 47 -2.64 8.27 -16.91
C LEU A 47 -2.60 7.10 -15.93
N ILE A 48 -1.50 6.34 -15.94
CA ILE A 48 -1.29 5.20 -15.03
C ILE A 48 -1.31 5.69 -13.58
N LYS A 49 -0.57 6.76 -13.25
CA LYS A 49 -0.43 7.24 -11.88
C LYS A 49 -1.68 7.97 -11.34
N GLN A 50 -2.30 8.82 -12.15
CA GLN A 50 -3.30 9.78 -11.69
C GLN A 50 -4.75 9.42 -12.04
N TYR A 51 -4.96 8.48 -12.97
CA TYR A 51 -6.29 8.14 -13.49
C TYR A 51 -6.63 6.65 -13.39
N CYS A 52 -5.68 5.78 -13.06
CA CYS A 52 -5.85 4.33 -13.07
C CYS A 52 -5.35 3.66 -11.78
N ARG A 53 -6.26 3.33 -10.85
CA ARG A 53 -5.94 2.56 -9.64
C ARG A 53 -6.50 1.13 -9.73
N GLU A 54 -5.70 0.23 -10.28
CA GLU A 54 -6.00 -1.20 -10.41
C GLU A 54 -4.72 -2.03 -10.55
N SER A 55 -4.81 -3.35 -10.44
CA SER A 55 -3.70 -4.27 -10.73
C SER A 55 -3.57 -4.57 -12.24
N GLY A 56 -4.67 -4.54 -12.98
CA GLY A 56 -4.71 -4.75 -14.43
C GLY A 56 -4.53 -3.48 -15.27
N VAL A 57 -5.04 -3.50 -16.50
CA VAL A 57 -4.98 -2.39 -17.48
C VAL A 57 -6.36 -1.99 -18.03
N ARG A 58 -7.46 -2.43 -17.42
CA ARG A 58 -8.82 -2.19 -17.92
C ARG A 58 -9.22 -0.71 -17.84
N ASN A 59 -8.95 -0.05 -16.73
CA ASN A 59 -9.15 1.40 -16.59
C ASN A 59 -8.16 2.16 -17.48
N LEU A 60 -6.92 1.69 -17.59
CA LEU A 60 -5.93 2.29 -18.50
C LEU A 60 -6.42 2.29 -19.95
N GLN A 61 -6.93 1.16 -20.42
CA GLN A 61 -7.53 1.04 -21.75
C GLN A 61 -8.68 2.04 -21.94
N LYS A 62 -9.61 2.14 -20.98
CA LYS A 62 -10.73 3.10 -21.04
C LYS A 62 -10.25 4.55 -21.14
N GLN A 63 -9.21 4.92 -20.39
CA GLN A 63 -8.68 6.29 -20.47
C GLN A 63 -7.99 6.54 -21.82
N VAL A 64 -7.21 5.59 -22.32
CA VAL A 64 -6.59 5.68 -23.66
C VAL A 64 -7.65 5.85 -24.76
N GLU A 65 -8.71 5.03 -24.72
CA GLU A 65 -9.84 5.15 -25.65
C GLU A 65 -10.57 6.49 -25.52
N LYS A 66 -10.76 7.00 -24.30
CA LYS A 66 -11.38 8.32 -24.05
C LYS A 66 -10.55 9.44 -24.65
N VAL A 67 -9.23 9.42 -24.47
CA VAL A 67 -8.30 10.38 -25.07
C VAL A 67 -8.42 10.36 -26.58
N LEU A 68 -8.27 9.19 -27.21
CA LEU A 68 -8.29 9.06 -28.67
C LEU A 68 -9.65 9.43 -29.29
N ARG A 69 -10.76 9.06 -28.64
CA ARG A 69 -12.10 9.45 -29.10
C ARG A 69 -12.30 10.96 -29.08
N LYS A 70 -11.78 11.64 -28.05
CA LYS A 70 -11.87 13.10 -27.95
C LYS A 70 -10.91 13.79 -28.92
N SER A 71 -9.74 13.20 -29.20
CA SER A 71 -8.87 13.66 -30.29
C SER A 71 -9.55 13.52 -31.66
N ALA A 72 -10.21 12.38 -31.93
CA ALA A 72 -10.98 12.18 -33.16
C ALA A 72 -12.10 13.23 -33.31
N TYR A 73 -12.82 13.52 -32.22
CA TYR A 73 -13.85 14.57 -32.21
C TYR A 73 -13.27 15.93 -32.61
N LYS A 74 -12.15 16.36 -32.01
CA LYS A 74 -11.49 17.63 -32.34
C LYS A 74 -11.06 17.73 -33.81
N ILE A 75 -10.64 16.61 -34.40
CA ILE A 75 -10.24 16.56 -35.81
C ILE A 75 -11.46 16.68 -36.72
N VAL A 76 -12.52 15.94 -36.41
CA VAL A 76 -13.77 15.95 -37.21
C VAL A 76 -14.52 17.28 -37.06
N SER A 77 -14.46 17.94 -35.90
CA SER A 77 -15.04 19.26 -35.68
C SER A 77 -14.25 20.40 -36.34
N GLY A 78 -13.05 20.12 -36.87
CA GLY A 78 -12.19 21.12 -37.49
C GLY A 78 -11.43 22.00 -36.51
N GLU A 79 -11.39 21.66 -35.22
CA GLU A 79 -10.64 22.40 -34.19
C GLU A 79 -9.11 22.23 -34.36
N ALA A 80 -8.67 21.08 -34.89
CA ALA A 80 -7.26 20.81 -35.15
C ALA A 80 -7.08 19.76 -36.26
N GLU A 81 -6.07 19.92 -37.11
CA GLU A 81 -5.74 18.90 -38.12
C GLU A 81 -5.01 17.69 -37.49
N THR A 82 -4.21 17.93 -36.46
CA THR A 82 -3.50 16.92 -35.68
C THR A 82 -3.58 17.25 -34.19
N VAL A 83 -3.63 16.22 -33.35
CA VAL A 83 -3.76 16.36 -31.89
C VAL A 83 -2.57 15.69 -31.22
N GLN A 84 -1.75 16.51 -30.56
CA GLN A 84 -0.70 16.02 -29.67
C GLN A 84 -1.16 16.13 -28.22
N VAL A 85 -1.22 15.00 -27.54
CA VAL A 85 -1.56 14.94 -26.13
C VAL A 85 -0.27 15.05 -25.33
N THR A 86 -0.24 15.96 -24.36
CA THR A 86 0.88 16.22 -23.45
C THR A 86 0.38 16.16 -22.01
N PRO A 87 1.26 16.00 -21.00
CA PRO A 87 0.86 16.00 -19.60
C PRO A 87 0.04 17.23 -19.19
N GLU A 88 0.34 18.39 -19.78
CA GLU A 88 -0.28 19.68 -19.46
C GLU A 88 -1.71 19.78 -19.99
N ASN A 89 -1.97 19.25 -21.20
CA ASN A 89 -3.29 19.31 -21.82
C ASN A 89 -4.16 18.06 -21.55
N LEU A 90 -3.62 17.05 -20.87
CA LEU A 90 -4.31 15.78 -20.59
C LEU A 90 -5.65 15.99 -19.88
N GLN A 91 -5.75 16.99 -19.01
CA GLN A 91 -6.98 17.30 -18.27
C GLN A 91 -8.14 17.69 -19.19
N ASP A 92 -7.85 18.29 -20.35
CA ASP A 92 -8.87 18.62 -21.34
C ASP A 92 -9.48 17.35 -21.94
N PHE A 93 -8.75 16.23 -21.94
CA PHE A 93 -9.23 14.97 -22.53
C PHE A 93 -9.99 14.12 -21.51
N VAL A 94 -9.36 13.87 -20.36
CA VAL A 94 -9.88 12.89 -19.38
C VAL A 94 -10.53 13.54 -18.16
N GLY A 95 -10.35 14.84 -17.96
CA GLY A 95 -10.80 15.60 -16.79
C GLY A 95 -9.69 15.79 -15.76
N LYS A 96 -10.04 16.36 -14.60
CA LYS A 96 -9.10 16.53 -13.48
C LYS A 96 -8.56 15.17 -13.00
N PRO A 97 -7.31 15.12 -12.49
CA PRO A 97 -6.75 13.93 -11.86
C PRO A 97 -7.70 13.32 -10.84
N ILE A 98 -7.91 12.01 -10.92
CA ILE A 98 -8.82 11.28 -10.01
C ILE A 98 -8.06 10.89 -8.73
N PHE A 99 -6.77 10.60 -8.87
CA PHE A 99 -5.88 10.19 -7.79
C PHE A 99 -4.74 11.20 -7.69
N THR A 100 -4.63 11.90 -6.56
CA THR A 100 -3.63 12.96 -6.34
C THR A 100 -2.42 12.48 -5.55
N VAL A 101 -2.55 11.42 -4.73
CA VAL A 101 -1.43 10.73 -4.05
C VAL A 101 -1.92 9.38 -3.50
N ASP A 102 -1.12 8.32 -3.62
CA ASP A 102 -1.42 6.99 -3.02
C ASP A 102 -1.22 7.00 -1.50
N ARG A 103 -0.58 8.05 -0.95
CA ARG A 103 -0.18 8.13 0.44
C ARG A 103 -1.18 8.97 1.25
N MET A 104 -1.88 8.32 2.18
CA MET A 104 -2.82 8.97 3.11
C MET A 104 -2.13 9.94 4.07
N TYR A 105 -0.86 9.66 4.41
CA TYR A 105 -0.04 10.45 5.31
C TYR A 105 1.31 10.77 4.67
N GLU A 106 1.67 12.05 4.53
CA GLU A 106 3.03 12.44 4.10
C GLU A 106 4.07 11.97 5.11
N THR A 107 3.81 12.26 6.40
CA THR A 107 4.58 11.77 7.55
C THR A 107 3.62 11.04 8.49
N THR A 108 3.95 9.81 8.89
CA THR A 108 3.10 9.03 9.80
C THR A 108 3.27 9.51 11.25
N PRO A 109 2.19 9.94 11.93
CA PRO A 109 2.27 10.31 13.34
C PRO A 109 2.41 9.06 14.24
N PRO A 110 2.74 9.24 15.54
CA PRO A 110 2.70 8.16 16.51
C PRO A 110 1.35 7.43 16.49
N GLY A 111 1.41 6.09 16.53
CA GLY A 111 0.22 5.24 16.47
C GLY A 111 -0.27 4.91 15.07
N VAL A 112 0.38 5.39 14.00
CA VAL A 112 0.01 5.10 12.61
C VAL A 112 1.15 4.42 11.87
N VAL A 113 0.90 3.24 11.30
CA VAL A 113 1.92 2.42 10.63
C VAL A 113 1.39 1.87 9.31
N MET A 114 2.22 1.91 8.26
CA MET A 114 1.87 1.33 6.97
C MET A 114 2.04 -0.19 6.97
N GLY A 115 0.99 -0.90 6.62
CA GLY A 115 0.95 -2.34 6.42
C GLY A 115 0.68 -2.72 4.97
N LEU A 116 1.04 -3.94 4.59
CA LEU A 116 0.77 -4.49 3.27
C LEU A 116 -0.31 -5.57 3.35
N ALA A 117 -1.33 -5.41 2.51
CA ALA A 117 -2.45 -6.33 2.43
C ALA A 117 -2.54 -6.97 1.05
N TRP A 118 -3.14 -8.16 1.02
CA TRP A 118 -3.51 -8.84 -0.20
C TRP A 118 -5.03 -8.95 -0.25
N THR A 119 -5.63 -8.40 -1.31
CA THR A 119 -7.08 -8.35 -1.51
C THR A 119 -7.44 -9.04 -2.82
N ALA A 120 -8.74 -9.24 -3.07
CA ALA A 120 -9.24 -9.76 -4.35
C ALA A 120 -8.85 -8.88 -5.56
N LEU A 121 -8.53 -7.61 -5.37
CA LEU A 121 -8.09 -6.69 -6.43
C LEU A 121 -6.56 -6.67 -6.60
N GLY A 122 -5.83 -7.44 -5.79
CA GLY A 122 -4.37 -7.45 -5.71
C GLY A 122 -3.84 -6.81 -4.44
N GLY A 123 -2.57 -6.43 -4.46
CA GLY A 123 -1.88 -5.84 -3.30
C GLY A 123 -2.32 -4.41 -3.03
N SER A 124 -2.55 -4.10 -1.75
CA SER A 124 -2.87 -2.76 -1.25
C SER A 124 -1.96 -2.38 -0.09
N THR A 125 -1.73 -1.07 0.07
CA THR A 125 -1.10 -0.48 1.25
C THR A 125 -2.18 0.08 2.15
N LEU A 126 -2.14 -0.25 3.44
CA LEU A 126 -3.10 0.20 4.44
C LEU A 126 -2.36 0.93 5.56
N PHE A 127 -3.03 1.88 6.22
CA PHE A 127 -2.49 2.55 7.41
C PHE A 127 -3.20 2.03 8.64
N VAL A 128 -2.54 1.18 9.43
CA VAL A 128 -3.10 0.75 10.71
C VAL A 128 -2.99 1.92 11.68
N GLU A 129 -4.13 2.36 12.20
CA GLU A 129 -4.25 3.51 13.09
C GLU A 129 -4.62 3.05 14.49
N THR A 130 -3.96 3.64 15.48
CA THR A 130 -4.29 3.45 16.90
C THR A 130 -4.47 4.81 17.56
N SER A 131 -5.50 4.93 18.38
CA SER A 131 -5.82 6.16 19.09
C SER A 131 -6.30 5.87 20.50
N LEU A 132 -6.14 6.84 21.38
CA LEU A 132 -6.68 6.79 22.72
C LEU A 132 -8.20 7.05 22.66
N LYS A 133 -9.01 6.07 23.03
CA LYS A 133 -10.48 6.19 23.05
C LYS A 133 -10.95 7.09 24.19
N ARG A 134 -10.29 6.98 25.35
CA ARG A 134 -10.60 7.75 26.57
C ARG A 134 -9.32 7.99 27.37
N PRO A 135 -9.23 9.09 28.14
CA PRO A 135 -8.10 9.33 29.04
C PRO A 135 -7.81 8.11 29.92
N LYS A 136 -6.53 7.94 30.26
CA LYS A 136 -6.05 6.85 31.13
C LYS A 136 -6.86 6.82 32.43
N ASP A 137 -7.39 5.65 32.77
CA ASP A 137 -8.16 5.47 33.99
C ASP A 137 -7.22 5.60 35.20
N LYS A 138 -7.63 6.41 36.18
CA LYS A 138 -6.86 6.62 37.42
C LYS A 138 -7.03 5.50 38.44
N GLU A 139 -7.98 4.59 38.21
CA GLU A 139 -8.42 3.57 39.17
C GLU A 139 -7.82 2.17 38.93
N GLY A 140 -6.75 2.04 38.13
CA GLY A 140 -6.06 0.76 37.93
C GLY A 140 -6.89 -0.32 37.22
N LYS A 141 -7.87 0.08 36.39
CA LYS A 141 -8.66 -0.84 35.56
C LYS A 141 -7.81 -1.33 34.37
N ASP A 142 -8.04 -2.58 33.98
CA ASP A 142 -7.37 -3.15 32.80
C ASP A 142 -7.82 -2.42 31.53
N GLY A 143 -6.86 -2.09 30.69
CA GLY A 143 -7.08 -1.39 29.43
C GLY A 143 -7.89 -2.24 28.44
N SER A 144 -8.68 -1.59 27.59
CA SER A 144 -9.48 -2.28 26.57
C SER A 144 -9.03 -1.96 25.16
N LEU A 145 -9.18 -2.93 24.25
CA LEU A 145 -8.99 -2.72 22.81
C LEU A 145 -10.34 -2.77 22.08
N GLU A 146 -10.73 -1.67 21.45
CA GLU A 146 -11.79 -1.66 20.44
C GLU A 146 -11.18 -1.75 19.05
N VAL A 147 -11.80 -2.52 18.16
CA VAL A 147 -11.28 -2.74 16.81
C VAL A 147 -12.35 -2.48 15.76
N THR A 148 -12.03 -1.65 14.75
CA THR A 148 -12.92 -1.34 13.61
C THR A 148 -12.22 -1.50 12.26
N GLY A 149 -12.99 -1.46 11.16
CA GLY A 149 -12.45 -1.60 9.80
C GLY A 149 -12.94 -2.83 9.01
N GLN A 150 -14.13 -3.33 9.35
CA GLN A 150 -14.75 -4.53 8.75
C GLN A 150 -13.84 -5.77 8.78
N LEU A 151 -13.30 -6.05 9.95
CA LEU A 151 -12.42 -7.20 10.17
C LEU A 151 -13.24 -8.49 10.29
N GLY A 152 -12.78 -9.55 9.62
CA GLY A 152 -13.27 -10.90 9.85
C GLY A 152 -12.76 -11.48 11.17
N ASP A 153 -13.17 -12.69 11.51
CA ASP A 153 -12.90 -13.27 12.83
C ASP A 153 -11.42 -13.63 13.01
N VAL A 154 -10.72 -14.06 11.96
CA VAL A 154 -9.28 -14.35 11.99
C VAL A 154 -8.49 -13.08 12.28
N MET A 155 -8.89 -11.97 11.65
CA MET A 155 -8.21 -10.69 11.83
C MET A 155 -8.51 -10.07 13.20
N LYS A 156 -9.72 -10.26 13.77
CA LYS A 156 -10.02 -9.90 15.17
C LYS A 156 -9.18 -10.71 16.16
N GLU A 157 -8.99 -12.00 15.90
CA GLU A 157 -8.13 -12.85 16.71
C GLU A 157 -6.66 -12.40 16.64
N SER A 158 -6.17 -12.13 15.42
CA SER A 158 -4.84 -11.57 15.19
C SER A 158 -4.62 -10.25 15.95
N ALA A 159 -5.61 -9.35 15.98
CA ALA A 159 -5.54 -8.12 16.75
C ALA A 159 -5.44 -8.36 18.27
N LYS A 160 -6.13 -9.37 18.81
CA LYS A 160 -6.04 -9.74 20.24
C LYS A 160 -4.68 -10.34 20.59
N ILE A 161 -4.15 -11.21 19.72
CA ILE A 161 -2.81 -11.80 19.88
C ILE A 161 -1.75 -10.69 19.84
N ALA A 162 -1.82 -9.80 18.85
CA ALA A 162 -0.94 -8.65 18.71
C ALA A 162 -0.99 -7.74 19.95
N TYR A 163 -2.18 -7.44 20.48
CA TYR A 163 -2.33 -6.63 21.68
C TYR A 163 -1.72 -7.28 22.92
N THR A 164 -1.96 -8.58 23.10
CA THR A 164 -1.39 -9.35 24.21
C THR A 164 0.14 -9.35 24.15
N PHE A 165 0.69 -9.59 22.96
CA PHE A 165 2.13 -9.56 22.76
C PHE A 165 2.71 -8.13 22.92
N ALA A 166 2.06 -7.09 22.39
CA ALA A 166 2.49 -5.70 22.53
C ALA A 166 2.59 -5.28 24.00
N ARG A 167 1.60 -5.65 24.82
CA ARG A 167 1.61 -5.45 26.29
C ARG A 167 2.83 -6.12 26.91
N ALA A 168 3.05 -7.41 26.63
CA ALA A 168 4.18 -8.16 27.19
C ALA A 168 5.55 -7.63 26.73
N PHE A 169 5.66 -7.22 25.47
CA PHE A 169 6.88 -6.65 24.91
C PHE A 169 7.20 -5.29 25.54
N LEU A 170 6.20 -4.43 25.73
CA LEU A 170 6.37 -3.12 26.37
C LEU A 170 6.84 -3.27 27.83
N MET A 171 6.29 -4.21 28.60
CA MET A 171 6.75 -4.48 29.98
C MET A 171 8.24 -4.79 30.08
N GLN A 172 8.79 -5.46 29.08
CA GLN A 172 10.21 -5.81 29.06
C GLN A 172 11.08 -4.65 28.57
N LYS A 173 10.56 -3.84 27.65
CA LYS A 173 11.31 -2.76 26.99
C LYS A 173 11.29 -1.45 27.77
N GLU A 174 10.13 -1.07 28.29
CA GLU A 174 9.90 0.13 29.10
C GLU A 174 9.04 -0.26 30.33
N PRO A 175 9.64 -0.83 31.39
CA PRO A 175 8.91 -1.35 32.54
C PRO A 175 8.03 -0.32 33.27
N ASP A 176 8.41 0.96 33.21
CA ASP A 176 7.65 2.07 33.83
C ASP A 176 6.49 2.55 32.94
N ASN A 177 6.41 2.10 31.68
CA ASN A 177 5.38 2.48 30.73
C ASN A 177 4.19 1.51 30.79
N ASP A 178 3.19 1.86 31.59
CA ASP A 178 1.95 1.11 31.78
C ASP A 178 0.83 1.53 30.81
N PHE A 179 1.14 2.28 29.75
CA PHE A 179 0.15 2.86 28.85
C PHE A 179 -0.78 1.81 28.24
N LEU A 180 -0.23 0.73 27.66
CA LEU A 180 -1.02 -0.36 27.07
C LEU A 180 -1.77 -1.20 28.11
N MET A 181 -1.41 -1.12 29.40
CA MET A 181 -2.04 -1.90 30.46
C MET A 181 -3.29 -1.25 31.01
N SER A 182 -3.38 0.08 30.96
CA SER A 182 -4.37 0.87 31.69
C SER A 182 -5.17 1.83 30.81
N SER A 183 -4.91 1.84 29.50
CA SER A 183 -5.57 2.73 28.54
C SER A 183 -6.65 2.02 27.73
N HIS A 184 -7.69 2.77 27.36
CA HIS A 184 -8.68 2.33 26.39
C HIS A 184 -8.25 2.75 24.99
N ILE A 185 -7.89 1.79 24.14
CA ILE A 185 -7.34 2.03 22.81
C ILE A 185 -8.35 1.64 21.74
N HIS A 186 -8.41 2.44 20.68
CA HIS A 186 -9.13 2.13 19.46
C HIS A 186 -8.13 1.85 18.35
N LEU A 187 -8.15 0.62 17.84
CA LEU A 187 -7.44 0.17 16.64
C LEU A 187 -8.37 0.24 15.42
N HIS A 188 -7.97 0.96 14.40
CA HIS A 188 -8.65 1.03 13.12
C HIS A 188 -7.77 0.48 12.00
N VAL A 189 -8.34 -0.41 11.19
CA VAL A 189 -7.68 -0.91 9.97
C VAL A 189 -8.50 -0.46 8.75
N PRO A 190 -8.11 0.64 8.07
CA PRO A 190 -8.88 1.28 7.01
C PRO A 190 -8.96 0.43 5.73
N GLU A 191 -9.81 0.88 4.81
CA GLU A 191 -10.45 0.19 3.68
C GLU A 191 -11.77 -0.49 4.07
N GLY A 192 -12.87 0.15 3.68
CA GLY A 192 -14.20 -0.13 4.18
C GLY A 192 -14.87 -1.36 3.60
N ALA A 193 -14.95 -1.53 2.28
CA ALA A 193 -15.92 -2.47 1.67
C ALA A 193 -15.40 -3.89 1.41
N THR A 194 -14.09 -4.13 1.50
CA THR A 194 -13.48 -5.44 1.28
C THR A 194 -13.15 -6.08 2.63
N PRO A 195 -13.78 -7.22 2.98
CA PRO A 195 -13.48 -7.92 4.22
C PRO A 195 -11.98 -8.22 4.34
N LYS A 196 -11.40 -7.89 5.49
CA LYS A 196 -10.01 -8.21 5.82
C LYS A 196 -9.99 -9.36 6.80
N ASP A 197 -9.66 -10.53 6.32
CA ASP A 197 -9.70 -11.75 7.11
C ASP A 197 -8.43 -12.58 6.94
N GLY A 198 -7.29 -11.97 7.32
CA GLY A 198 -6.00 -12.65 7.30
C GLY A 198 -5.06 -12.08 8.37
N PRO A 199 -4.24 -12.93 9.03
CA PRO A 199 -3.43 -12.53 10.18
C PRO A 199 -2.17 -11.73 9.81
N SER A 200 -1.97 -11.45 8.52
CA SER A 200 -0.72 -10.88 7.96
C SER A 200 -0.39 -9.44 8.35
N ALA A 201 -1.25 -8.79 9.14
CA ALA A 201 -1.05 -7.44 9.69
C ALA A 201 -0.67 -7.47 11.18
N GLY A 202 -0.44 -8.64 11.77
CA GLY A 202 -0.09 -8.80 13.18
C GLY A 202 1.10 -7.93 13.60
N CYS A 203 2.22 -8.00 12.88
CA CYS A 203 3.38 -7.15 13.17
C CYS A 203 3.08 -5.65 13.04
N THR A 204 2.29 -5.24 12.05
CA THR A 204 1.87 -3.84 11.85
C THR A 204 1.05 -3.34 13.03
N ILE A 205 0.12 -4.15 13.55
CA ILE A 205 -0.71 -3.82 14.72
C ILE A 205 0.16 -3.65 15.96
N VAL A 206 1.08 -4.58 16.23
CA VAL A 206 2.00 -4.46 17.38
C VAL A 206 2.81 -3.16 17.29
N THR A 207 3.35 -2.85 16.11
CA THR A 207 4.14 -1.63 15.90
C THR A 207 3.33 -0.36 16.09
N ALA A 208 2.08 -0.32 15.61
CA ALA A 208 1.19 0.83 15.81
C ALA A 208 0.89 1.04 17.31
N LEU A 209 0.55 -0.04 18.03
CA LEU A 209 0.30 0.02 19.48
C LEU A 209 1.52 0.50 20.27
N LEU A 210 2.71 -0.02 19.96
CA LEU A 210 3.96 0.41 20.61
C LEU A 210 4.29 1.86 20.24
N SER A 211 4.11 2.26 18.99
CA SER A 211 4.32 3.63 18.53
C SER A 211 3.44 4.62 19.29
N LEU A 212 2.15 4.28 19.50
CA LEU A 212 1.24 5.09 20.31
C LEU A 212 1.68 5.15 21.78
N ALA A 213 2.04 4.01 22.36
CA ALA A 213 2.41 3.91 23.78
C ALA A 213 3.72 4.63 24.13
N MET A 214 4.70 4.60 23.23
CA MET A 214 5.98 5.32 23.38
C MET A 214 5.89 6.77 22.89
N ASN A 215 4.74 7.18 22.32
CA ASN A 215 4.56 8.45 21.62
C ASN A 215 5.71 8.74 20.61
N CYS A 216 6.11 7.70 19.89
CA CYS A 216 7.26 7.73 19.00
C CYS A 216 6.82 7.31 17.59
N PRO A 217 6.97 8.15 16.55
CA PRO A 217 6.62 7.76 15.19
C PRO A 217 7.60 6.71 14.67
N VAL A 218 7.10 5.82 13.81
CA VAL A 218 7.96 4.85 13.11
C VAL A 218 8.81 5.52 12.03
N ARG A 219 9.89 4.85 11.62
CA ARG A 219 10.69 5.18 10.43
C ARG A 219 9.78 5.49 9.24
N GLN A 220 10.03 6.58 8.53
CA GLN A 220 9.22 6.93 7.36
C GLN A 220 9.52 6.02 6.18
N ASN A 221 8.53 5.85 5.29
CA ASN A 221 8.61 5.02 4.08
C ASN A 221 8.90 3.53 4.36
N VAL A 222 8.52 3.05 5.55
CA VAL A 222 8.56 1.62 5.90
C VAL A 222 7.17 1.00 5.75
N ALA A 223 7.09 -0.17 5.12
CA ALA A 223 5.90 -1.01 5.13
C ALA A 223 6.24 -2.40 5.61
N MET A 224 5.31 -3.05 6.32
CA MET A 224 5.54 -4.38 6.89
C MET A 224 4.35 -5.31 6.71
N THR A 225 4.64 -6.61 6.66
CA THR A 225 3.65 -7.68 6.73
C THR A 225 4.25 -8.87 7.46
N GLY A 226 3.40 -9.63 8.14
CA GLY A 226 3.82 -10.77 8.95
C GLY A 226 2.78 -11.05 10.02
N GLU A 227 2.42 -12.31 10.16
CA GLU A 227 1.63 -12.76 11.29
C GLU A 227 2.52 -12.81 12.53
N VAL A 228 1.99 -12.41 13.69
CA VAL A 228 2.73 -12.40 14.96
C VAL A 228 2.14 -13.44 15.91
N SER A 229 3.01 -14.25 16.52
CA SER A 229 2.60 -15.17 17.59
C SER A 229 2.59 -14.49 18.96
N LEU A 230 1.97 -15.12 19.96
CA LEU A 230 2.05 -14.69 21.37
C LEU A 230 3.49 -14.66 21.91
N THR A 231 4.41 -15.41 21.31
CA THR A 231 5.83 -15.44 21.69
C THR A 231 6.69 -14.47 20.90
N GLY A 232 6.11 -13.73 19.95
CA GLY A 232 6.82 -12.75 19.13
C GLY A 232 7.45 -13.31 17.85
N LYS A 233 7.23 -14.58 17.49
CA LYS A 233 7.65 -15.11 16.18
C LYS A 233 6.87 -14.43 15.06
N ILE A 234 7.56 -14.17 13.96
CA ILE A 234 6.97 -13.66 12.71
C ILE A 234 6.78 -14.83 11.75
N LEU A 235 5.53 -15.13 11.41
CA LEU A 235 5.14 -16.25 10.57
C LEU A 235 4.97 -15.82 9.10
N PRO A 236 5.19 -16.74 8.13
CA PRO A 236 5.10 -16.45 6.71
C PRO A 236 3.69 -16.01 6.29
N VAL A 237 3.63 -15.22 5.23
CA VAL A 237 2.39 -14.69 4.67
C VAL A 237 2.33 -14.88 3.16
N GLY A 238 1.12 -14.96 2.61
CA GLY A 238 0.92 -15.03 1.16
C GLY A 238 0.99 -13.67 0.46
N GLY A 239 1.04 -13.73 -0.88
CA GLY A 239 0.91 -12.56 -1.77
C GLY A 239 2.13 -11.63 -1.78
N ILE A 240 3.34 -12.16 -1.61
CA ILE A 240 4.59 -11.36 -1.52
C ILE A 240 4.81 -10.54 -2.78
N LYS A 241 4.54 -11.11 -3.97
CA LYS A 241 4.60 -10.37 -5.24
C LYS A 241 3.68 -9.16 -5.24
N GLU A 242 2.40 -9.38 -4.98
CA GLU A 242 1.37 -8.33 -4.98
C GLU A 242 1.63 -7.25 -3.93
N LYS A 243 2.06 -7.65 -2.73
CA LYS A 243 2.41 -6.74 -1.63
C LYS A 243 3.63 -5.89 -1.96
N THR A 244 4.65 -6.47 -2.59
CA THR A 244 5.86 -5.74 -3.02
C THR A 244 5.52 -4.73 -4.12
N ILE A 245 4.69 -5.12 -5.10
CA ILE A 245 4.19 -4.20 -6.14
C ILE A 245 3.39 -3.04 -5.52
N ALA A 246 2.54 -3.32 -4.52
CA ALA A 246 1.79 -2.30 -3.82
C ALA A 246 2.68 -1.33 -3.05
N ALA A 247 3.69 -1.86 -2.33
CA ALA A 247 4.67 -1.06 -1.62
C ALA A 247 5.42 -0.11 -2.56
N LYS A 248 5.93 -0.63 -3.69
CA LYS A 248 6.64 0.17 -4.70
C LYS A 248 5.75 1.25 -5.31
N ARG A 249 4.49 0.91 -5.62
CA ARG A 249 3.50 1.88 -6.14
C ARG A 249 3.22 3.01 -5.14
N ALA A 250 3.18 2.71 -3.85
CA ALA A 250 2.97 3.68 -2.78
C ALA A 250 4.24 4.49 -2.39
N GLY A 251 5.37 4.26 -3.07
CA GLY A 251 6.63 4.97 -2.79
C GLY A 251 7.33 4.52 -1.51
N VAL A 252 7.10 3.27 -1.07
CA VAL A 252 7.82 2.65 0.05
C VAL A 252 9.27 2.41 -0.35
N THR A 253 10.21 2.77 0.53
CA THR A 253 11.65 2.55 0.30
C THR A 253 12.19 1.37 1.11
N CYS A 254 11.50 0.99 2.20
CA CYS A 254 11.90 -0.10 3.08
C CYS A 254 10.72 -1.06 3.32
N ILE A 255 10.92 -2.35 3.07
CA ILE A 255 9.92 -3.40 3.34
C ILE A 255 10.45 -4.38 4.40
N ILE A 256 9.58 -4.76 5.34
CA ILE A 256 9.87 -5.79 6.34
C ILE A 256 9.00 -7.02 6.03
N LEU A 257 9.65 -8.15 5.82
CA LEU A 257 9.03 -9.43 5.44
C LEU A 257 9.43 -10.55 6.40
N PRO A 258 8.59 -11.59 6.58
CA PRO A 258 8.97 -12.78 7.32
C PRO A 258 10.17 -13.48 6.66
N SER A 259 11.08 -14.02 7.46
CA SER A 259 12.29 -14.72 6.97
C SER A 259 11.98 -15.92 6.08
N GLU A 260 10.88 -16.61 6.35
CA GLU A 260 10.40 -17.75 5.57
C GLU A 260 9.93 -17.35 4.16
N ASN A 261 9.56 -16.08 3.94
CA ASN A 261 9.18 -15.54 2.64
C ASN A 261 10.38 -15.08 1.77
N LYS A 262 11.63 -15.33 2.20
CA LYS A 262 12.85 -14.99 1.42
C LYS A 262 12.80 -15.55 0.00
N LYS A 263 12.41 -16.82 -0.15
CA LYS A 263 12.35 -17.49 -1.46
C LYS A 263 11.34 -16.80 -2.38
N ASP A 264 10.13 -16.57 -1.86
CA ASP A 264 9.05 -15.89 -2.61
C ASP A 264 9.44 -14.49 -3.09
N TYR A 265 10.26 -13.77 -2.31
CA TYR A 265 10.74 -12.45 -2.67
C TYR A 265 11.87 -12.48 -3.71
N TYR A 266 12.83 -13.40 -3.59
CA TYR A 266 13.94 -13.50 -4.53
C TYR A 266 13.54 -14.05 -5.89
N ASP A 267 12.41 -14.75 -5.98
CA ASP A 267 11.82 -15.21 -7.24
C ASP A 267 11.15 -14.05 -8.02
N LEU A 268 11.06 -12.85 -7.44
CA LEU A 268 10.51 -11.67 -8.11
C LEU A 268 11.50 -11.12 -9.15
N ALA A 269 10.95 -10.61 -10.25
CA ALA A 269 11.75 -9.94 -11.27
C ALA A 269 12.46 -8.70 -10.71
N GLY A 270 13.70 -8.45 -11.17
CA GLY A 270 14.55 -7.38 -10.64
C GLY A 270 13.89 -5.99 -10.64
N PHE A 271 13.11 -5.66 -11.68
CA PHE A 271 12.41 -4.38 -11.74
C PHE A 271 11.35 -4.20 -10.64
N ILE A 272 10.89 -5.27 -9.98
CA ILE A 272 9.95 -5.20 -8.84
C ILE A 272 10.71 -4.88 -7.56
N THR A 273 11.91 -5.44 -7.40
CA THR A 273 12.72 -5.37 -6.17
C THR A 273 13.73 -4.23 -6.17
N GLU A 274 14.08 -3.71 -7.35
CA GLU A 274 15.02 -2.60 -7.51
C GLU A 274 14.52 -1.32 -6.81
N GLY A 275 15.42 -0.70 -6.04
CA GLY A 275 15.16 0.50 -5.26
C GLY A 275 14.47 0.25 -3.91
N LEU A 276 14.27 -1.01 -3.51
CA LEU A 276 13.65 -1.38 -2.24
C LEU A 276 14.68 -1.97 -1.27
N GLU A 277 14.82 -1.36 -0.10
CA GLU A 277 15.52 -1.95 1.05
C GLU A 277 14.63 -3.04 1.67
N VAL A 278 15.17 -4.23 1.90
CA VAL A 278 14.39 -5.38 2.37
C VAL A 278 15.02 -5.95 3.63
N HIS A 279 14.21 -6.06 4.69
CA HIS A 279 14.59 -6.73 5.92
C HIS A 279 13.75 -7.99 6.11
N PHE A 280 14.44 -9.10 6.32
CA PHE A 280 13.81 -10.38 6.60
C PHE A 280 13.95 -10.71 8.08
N VAL A 281 12.82 -10.92 8.75
CA VAL A 281 12.77 -11.04 10.23
C VAL A 281 12.19 -12.39 10.67
N GLU A 282 12.71 -12.95 11.75
CA GLU A 282 12.19 -14.15 12.40
C GLU A 282 11.38 -13.82 13.65
N HIS A 283 11.74 -12.72 14.32
CA HIS A 283 11.16 -12.31 15.59
C HIS A 283 10.82 -10.82 15.60
N TYR A 284 9.75 -10.46 16.30
CA TYR A 284 9.25 -9.08 16.34
C TYR A 284 10.28 -8.07 16.88
N LYS A 285 11.22 -8.52 17.72
CA LYS A 285 12.33 -7.68 18.20
C LYS A 285 13.09 -7.02 17.04
N GLU A 286 13.34 -7.76 15.95
CA GLU A 286 14.01 -7.24 14.77
C GLU A 286 13.15 -6.18 14.07
N VAL A 287 11.83 -6.42 13.96
CA VAL A 287 10.87 -5.43 13.44
C VAL A 287 10.95 -4.14 14.25
N PHE A 288 10.96 -4.24 15.58
CA PHE A 288 11.05 -3.10 16.48
C PHE A 288 12.36 -2.33 16.26
N ASP A 289 13.50 -3.03 16.23
CA ASP A 289 14.82 -2.41 16.07
C ASP A 289 14.94 -1.67 14.72
N ILE A 290 14.36 -2.22 13.65
CA ILE A 290 14.32 -1.57 12.32
C ILE A 290 13.36 -0.37 12.32
N ALA A 291 12.13 -0.56 12.82
CA ALA A 291 11.05 0.42 12.73
C ALA A 291 11.24 1.63 13.65
N PHE A 292 11.93 1.47 14.78
CA PHE A 292 12.23 2.52 15.75
C PHE A 292 13.73 2.87 15.81
N SER A 293 14.53 2.41 14.85
CA SER A 293 15.91 2.88 14.69
C SER A 293 15.92 4.41 14.61
N LYS A 294 16.80 5.06 15.39
CA LYS A 294 17.02 6.50 15.24
C LYS A 294 17.49 6.74 13.81
N GLN A 295 16.64 7.31 12.97
CA GLN A 295 17.14 7.93 11.75
C GLN A 295 18.06 9.06 12.23
N ASP A 296 19.35 8.95 11.90
CA ASP A 296 20.21 10.12 11.93
C ASP A 296 19.47 11.22 11.18
N SER A 297 19.30 12.34 11.88
CA SER A 297 18.63 13.53 11.40
C SER A 297 19.44 14.06 10.23
N ALA A 298 19.20 13.54 9.04
CA ALA A 298 19.84 14.00 7.83
C ALA A 298 19.24 15.35 7.45
N ALA A 299 19.94 16.39 7.91
CA ALA A 299 20.02 17.77 7.42
C ALA A 299 18.73 18.59 7.39
N GLY A 300 18.78 19.74 8.09
CA GLY A 300 17.86 20.85 7.90
C GLY A 300 18.13 21.65 6.64
#